data_AF-A0A932QWV9-F1
#
_entry.id   AF-A0A932QWV9-F1
#
_cell.length_a   1.000
_cell.length_b   1.000
_cell.length_c   1.000
_cell.angle_alpha   90.00
_cell.angle_beta   90.00
_cell.angle_gamma   90.00
#
_symmetry.space_group_name_H-M   'P 1'
#
loop_
_entity.id
_entity.type
_entity.pdbx_description
1 polymer ?
#
loop_
_entity_poly.entity_id
_entity_poly.type
_entity_poly.pdbx_seq_one_letter_code
_entity_poly.pdbx_strand_id
1 'polypeptide(L)'
;AGDVEKLSLQATFPQFAGMEQKFGSLIWGGWMRRWDTHLAVGAPPATPTERWSLFVTLKDGLSSLIQSLQKQIKDVTVQTGQPVVRVSPRENQYEIVLSGKKLLVDAVAVTTDATMAAEFVQPWDERLSRQLFSIPYVSTATVSLGFRRKDLSHPLKGFGYVVPRAERKTILAVTWSSSKFDGRATASEVLIRSFVGGAHQEEVVDLPDDQLMDAVSKECGSVLGISGEPTASCVYKWRKANPQYNVGHLSLIAEIEKASAKHPGFFLAGAAYKGVGIPDCVQQGWETSEKMIRFLKASL
;
A
#
# COMPACT_ATOMS: atom_id res chain seq x y z
N ALA A 1 12.71 1.95 0.26
CA ALA A 1 11.28 2.28 0.23
C ALA A 1 10.99 3.36 1.28
N GLY A 2 11.11 3.03 2.57
CA GLY A 2 11.19 4.04 3.64
C GLY A 2 12.61 4.22 4.19
N ASP A 3 12.73 5.10 5.18
CA ASP A 3 13.95 5.40 5.93
C ASP A 3 13.89 4.69 7.30
N VAL A 4 14.76 3.70 7.53
CA VAL A 4 14.75 2.87 8.74
C VAL A 4 14.98 3.68 10.02
N GLU A 5 15.67 4.82 9.93
CA GLU A 5 15.96 5.70 11.08
C GLU A 5 14.75 6.57 11.47
N LYS A 6 13.70 6.60 10.63
CA LYS A 6 12.50 7.43 10.85
C LYS A 6 11.25 6.61 11.10
N LEU A 7 11.15 5.41 10.54
CA LEU A 7 9.94 4.59 10.61
C LEU A 7 9.63 4.15 12.05
N SER A 8 8.36 4.23 12.42
CA SER A 8 7.88 3.80 13.74
C SER A 8 7.69 2.29 13.79
N LEU A 9 8.44 1.61 14.66
CA LEU A 9 8.23 0.19 14.94
C LEU A 9 6.79 -0.12 15.35
N GLN A 10 6.18 0.76 16.16
CA GLN A 10 4.81 0.59 16.64
C GLN A 10 3.79 0.67 15.51
N ALA A 11 4.06 1.48 14.47
CA ALA A 11 3.15 1.66 13.36
C ALA A 11 3.36 0.61 12.25
N THR A 12 4.60 0.17 12.01
CA THR A 12 4.92 -0.73 10.88
C THR A 12 5.01 -2.20 11.29
N PHE A 13 5.42 -2.50 12.53
CA PHE A 13 5.52 -3.87 13.04
C PHE A 13 5.02 -3.99 14.50
N PRO A 14 3.74 -3.63 14.78
CA PRO A 14 3.18 -3.60 16.14
C PRO A 14 3.32 -4.94 16.88
N GLN A 15 3.29 -6.06 16.16
CA GLN A 15 3.45 -7.40 16.72
C GLN A 15 4.81 -7.62 17.39
N PHE A 16 5.88 -6.98 16.90
CA PHE A 16 7.21 -7.10 17.50
C PHE A 16 7.35 -6.18 18.71
N ALA A 17 6.82 -4.95 18.63
CA ALA A 17 6.77 -4.04 19.78
C ALA A 17 5.99 -4.65 20.95
N GLY A 18 4.81 -5.24 20.69
CA GLY A 18 4.04 -5.91 21.74
C GLY A 18 4.74 -7.15 22.32
N MET A 19 5.50 -7.87 21.51
CA MET A 19 6.27 -9.03 21.95
C MET A 19 7.45 -8.61 22.84
N GLU A 20 8.17 -7.56 22.48
CA GLU A 20 9.21 -6.96 23.31
C GLU A 20 8.64 -6.45 24.65
N GLN A 21 7.54 -5.67 24.63
CA GLN A 21 6.94 -5.14 25.85
C GLN A 21 6.46 -6.25 26.81
N LYS A 22 5.92 -7.34 26.26
CA LYS A 22 5.39 -8.44 27.07
C LYS A 22 6.50 -9.34 27.62
N PHE A 23 7.55 -9.61 26.83
CA PHE A 23 8.50 -10.68 27.14
C PHE A 23 9.95 -10.21 27.31
N GLY A 24 10.27 -8.95 27.03
CA GLY A 24 11.62 -8.38 27.06
C GLY A 24 12.58 -8.93 25.99
N SER A 25 12.16 -9.91 25.20
CA SER A 25 12.96 -10.58 24.18
C SER A 25 12.08 -11.13 23.07
N LEU A 26 12.46 -10.84 21.82
CA LEU A 26 11.76 -11.35 20.65
C LEU A 26 11.95 -12.87 20.49
N ILE A 27 13.14 -13.38 20.82
CA ILE A 27 13.44 -14.81 20.77
C ILE A 27 12.58 -15.56 21.79
N TRP A 28 12.54 -15.05 23.03
CA TRP A 28 11.75 -15.65 24.10
C TRP A 28 10.25 -15.56 23.83
N GLY A 29 9.77 -14.40 23.37
CA GLY A 29 8.36 -14.23 22.99
C GLY A 29 7.95 -15.13 21.82
N GLY A 30 8.86 -15.39 20.86
CA GLY A 30 8.65 -16.34 19.78
C GLY A 30 8.53 -17.79 20.29
N TRP A 31 9.40 -18.17 21.23
CA TRP A 31 9.33 -19.48 21.90
C TRP A 31 8.04 -19.65 22.70
N MET A 32 7.65 -18.65 23.49
CA MET A 32 6.41 -18.69 24.28
C MET A 32 5.16 -18.78 23.42
N ARG A 33 5.08 -18.04 22.31
CA ARG A 33 3.96 -18.15 21.36
C ARG A 33 3.83 -19.53 20.76
N ARG A 34 4.96 -20.17 20.42
CA ARG A 34 4.98 -21.55 19.92
C ARG A 34 4.48 -22.52 21.00
N TRP A 35 4.83 -22.26 22.26
CA TRP A 35 4.38 -23.05 23.40
C TRP A 35 2.89 -22.87 23.71
N ASP A 36 2.36 -21.64 23.66
CA ASP A 36 0.93 -21.36 23.84
C ASP A 36 0.07 -22.03 22.75
N THR A 37 0.56 -22.05 21.49
CA THR A 37 -0.09 -22.82 20.42
C THR A 37 -0.03 -24.34 20.61
N HIS A 38 0.95 -24.85 21.37
CA HIS A 38 1.05 -26.26 21.73
C HIS A 38 0.22 -26.61 22.99
N LEU A 39 -0.02 -25.67 23.91
CA LEU A 39 -0.85 -25.85 25.10
C LEU A 39 -2.35 -25.62 24.85
N ALA A 40 -2.72 -24.95 23.76
CA ALA A 40 -4.09 -24.90 23.24
C ALA A 40 -4.52 -26.26 22.64
N VAL A 41 -4.38 -27.34 23.42
CA VAL A 41 -4.90 -28.67 23.09
C VAL A 41 -6.41 -28.64 23.31
N GLY A 42 -7.18 -28.45 22.24
CA GLY A 42 -8.65 -28.45 22.31
C GLY A 42 -9.36 -27.74 21.15
N ALA A 43 -8.68 -26.90 20.38
CA ALA A 43 -9.21 -26.48 19.09
C ALA A 43 -9.00 -27.62 18.08
N PRO A 44 -10.03 -28.06 17.33
CA PRO A 44 -9.80 -29.00 16.24
C PRO A 44 -8.71 -28.42 15.35
N PRO A 45 -7.77 -29.23 14.82
CA PRO A 45 -6.88 -28.75 13.78
C PRO A 45 -7.78 -28.12 12.74
N ALA A 46 -7.52 -26.85 12.39
CA ALA A 46 -8.04 -26.32 11.14
C ALA A 46 -7.81 -27.46 10.13
N THR A 47 -8.88 -27.89 9.46
CA THR A 47 -8.82 -28.78 8.30
C THR A 47 -7.54 -28.46 7.52
N PRO A 48 -6.86 -29.42 6.86
CA PRO A 48 -5.66 -29.14 6.07
C PRO A 48 -6.04 -28.20 4.92
N THR A 49 -6.20 -26.94 5.27
CA THR A 49 -6.51 -25.78 4.48
C THR A 49 -5.19 -25.56 3.82
N GLU A 50 -5.20 -25.85 2.52
CA GLU A 50 -4.12 -25.69 1.57
C GLU A 50 -3.00 -24.82 2.13
N ARG A 51 -1.77 -25.37 2.22
CA ARG A 51 -0.60 -24.61 2.66
C ARG A 51 -0.33 -23.50 1.64
N TRP A 52 -1.02 -22.38 1.76
CA TRP A 52 -0.82 -21.23 0.91
C TRP A 52 0.58 -20.68 1.19
N SER A 53 1.29 -20.32 0.13
CA SER A 53 2.54 -19.59 0.23
C SER A 53 2.33 -18.31 1.04
N LEU A 54 3.36 -17.81 1.72
CA LEU A 54 3.34 -16.48 2.35
C LEU A 54 3.01 -15.36 1.35
N PHE A 55 3.17 -15.63 0.04
CA PHE A 55 2.80 -14.72 -1.02
C PHE A 55 1.72 -15.33 -1.91
N VAL A 56 0.55 -14.69 -1.92
CA VAL A 56 -0.60 -15.09 -2.72
C VAL A 56 -1.02 -13.94 -3.62
N THR A 57 -1.46 -14.28 -4.82
CA THR A 57 -2.07 -13.36 -5.78
C THR A 57 -3.19 -14.10 -6.51
N LEU A 58 -4.05 -13.34 -7.18
CA LEU A 58 -5.03 -13.90 -8.11
C LEU A 58 -4.34 -14.32 -9.41
N LYS A 59 -4.84 -15.39 -10.05
CA LYS A 59 -4.32 -15.95 -11.30
C LYS A 59 -4.08 -14.88 -12.37
N ASP A 60 -5.09 -14.06 -12.63
CA ASP A 60 -5.04 -13.03 -13.67
C ASP A 60 -4.52 -11.67 -13.17
N GLY A 61 -4.08 -11.60 -11.91
CA GLY A 61 -3.51 -10.40 -11.28
C GLY A 61 -4.48 -9.70 -10.34
N LEU A 62 -3.97 -8.76 -9.55
CA LEU A 62 -4.78 -8.07 -8.54
C LEU A 62 -5.85 -7.15 -9.14
N SER A 63 -5.73 -6.76 -10.42
CA SER A 63 -6.79 -6.05 -11.13
C SER A 63 -8.09 -6.85 -11.20
N SER A 64 -8.03 -8.18 -11.19
CA SER A 64 -9.22 -9.05 -11.18
C SER A 64 -10.06 -8.87 -9.92
N LEU A 65 -9.46 -8.49 -8.78
CA LEU A 65 -10.20 -8.14 -7.57
C LEU A 65 -11.10 -6.93 -7.84
N ILE A 66 -10.54 -5.87 -8.42
CA ILE A 66 -11.25 -4.63 -8.71
C ILE A 66 -12.32 -4.86 -9.77
N GLN A 67 -12.00 -5.59 -10.84
CA GLN A 67 -12.97 -5.94 -11.88
C GLN A 67 -14.13 -6.77 -11.34
N SER A 68 -13.86 -7.69 -10.40
CA SER A 68 -14.91 -8.46 -9.73
C SER A 68 -15.79 -7.57 -8.86
N LEU A 69 -15.19 -6.69 -8.05
CA LEU A 69 -15.93 -5.73 -7.23
C LEU A 69 -16.85 -4.84 -8.07
N GLN A 70 -16.36 -4.31 -9.20
CA GLN A 70 -17.17 -3.51 -10.13
C GLN A 70 -18.38 -4.27 -10.70
N LYS A 71 -18.24 -5.58 -10.93
CA LYS A 71 -19.35 -6.42 -11.41
C LYS A 71 -20.36 -6.79 -10.32
N GLN A 72 -19.90 -6.89 -9.06
CA GLN A 72 -20.72 -7.34 -7.94
C GLN A 72 -21.45 -6.21 -7.22
N ILE A 73 -20.92 -4.98 -7.27
CA ILE A 73 -21.53 -3.84 -6.59
C ILE A 73 -22.86 -3.49 -7.26
N LYS A 74 -23.93 -3.46 -6.46
CA LYS A 74 -25.30 -3.10 -6.89
C LYS A 74 -25.71 -1.82 -6.18
N ASP A 75 -26.66 -1.10 -6.76
CA ASP A 75 -27.23 0.12 -6.18
C ASP A 75 -26.19 1.21 -5.87
N VAL A 76 -25.10 1.23 -6.66
CA VAL A 76 -24.03 2.22 -6.56
C VAL A 76 -23.78 2.84 -7.93
N THR A 77 -23.66 4.17 -7.96
CA THR A 77 -23.25 4.91 -9.16
C THR A 77 -21.74 5.16 -9.11
N VAL A 78 -20.99 4.52 -10.00
CA VAL A 78 -19.54 4.74 -10.15
C VAL A 78 -19.29 5.78 -11.24
N GLN A 79 -18.64 6.90 -10.89
CA GLN A 79 -18.27 7.95 -11.83
C GLN A 79 -16.75 8.01 -11.98
N THR A 80 -16.24 7.78 -13.20
CA THR A 80 -14.81 7.87 -13.52
C THR A 80 -14.54 9.13 -14.35
N GLY A 81 -13.30 9.64 -14.31
CA GLY A 81 -12.94 10.89 -15.01
C GLY A 81 -13.60 12.14 -14.42
N GLN A 82 -14.12 12.06 -13.19
CA GLN A 82 -14.81 13.14 -12.47
C GLN A 82 -14.04 13.50 -11.20
N PRO A 83 -12.95 14.28 -11.28
CA PRO A 83 -12.22 14.68 -10.08
C PRO A 83 -13.10 15.53 -9.17
N VAL A 84 -13.06 15.23 -7.87
CA VAL A 84 -13.64 16.07 -6.82
C VAL A 84 -12.73 17.27 -6.63
N VAL A 85 -13.30 18.47 -6.73
CA VAL A 85 -12.58 19.74 -6.63
C VAL A 85 -12.77 20.37 -5.24
N ARG A 86 -13.92 20.15 -4.61
CA ARG A 86 -14.22 20.69 -3.28
C ARG A 86 -15.19 19.78 -2.54
N VAL A 87 -14.96 19.65 -1.24
CA VAL A 87 -15.88 19.07 -0.26
C VAL A 87 -16.17 20.18 0.76
N SER A 88 -17.43 20.45 1.06
CA SER A 88 -17.75 21.47 2.06
C SER A 88 -18.95 21.08 2.92
N PRO A 89 -18.85 21.29 4.24
CA PRO A 89 -19.97 21.05 5.13
C PRO A 89 -21.11 22.04 4.83
N ARG A 90 -22.33 21.52 4.94
CA ARG A 90 -23.60 22.23 5.05
C ARG A 90 -24.26 21.74 6.34
N GLU A 91 -25.29 22.42 6.83
CA GLU A 91 -25.86 22.18 8.18
C GLU A 91 -25.89 20.70 8.60
N ASN A 92 -26.51 19.83 7.81
CA ASN A 92 -26.57 18.37 8.05
C ASN A 92 -26.12 17.52 6.85
N GLN A 93 -25.37 18.11 5.91
CA GLN A 93 -24.99 17.47 4.65
C GLN A 93 -23.61 17.93 4.18
N TYR A 94 -23.09 17.34 3.12
CA TYR A 94 -21.91 17.79 2.42
C TYR A 94 -22.24 18.16 0.98
N GLU A 95 -21.72 19.31 0.54
CA GLU A 95 -21.68 19.69 -0.87
C GLU A 95 -20.37 19.18 -1.48
N ILE A 96 -20.49 18.28 -2.47
CA ILE A 96 -19.37 17.80 -3.27
C ILE A 96 -19.40 18.48 -4.62
N VAL A 97 -18.32 19.19 -4.96
CA VAL A 97 -18.14 19.82 -6.27
C VAL A 97 -17.25 18.93 -7.11
N LEU A 98 -17.80 18.44 -8.21
CA LEU A 98 -17.08 17.80 -9.31
C LEU A 98 -16.82 18.84 -10.40
N SER A 99 -15.97 18.51 -11.38
CA SER A 99 -15.76 19.37 -12.56
C SER A 99 -17.06 19.57 -13.34
N GLY A 100 -17.76 20.69 -13.08
CA GLY A 100 -19.01 21.08 -13.74
C GLY A 100 -20.31 20.57 -13.09
N LYS A 101 -20.24 19.89 -11.94
CA LYS A 101 -21.44 19.38 -11.23
C LYS A 101 -21.32 19.54 -9.73
N LYS A 102 -22.46 19.72 -9.05
CA LYS A 102 -22.57 19.71 -7.59
C LYS A 102 -23.46 18.57 -7.14
N LEU A 103 -23.12 17.95 -6.01
CA LEU A 103 -23.89 16.92 -5.34
C LEU A 103 -24.08 17.31 -3.89
N LEU A 104 -25.27 17.08 -3.35
CA LEU A 104 -25.53 17.11 -1.91
C LEU A 104 -25.64 15.66 -1.42
N VAL A 105 -24.95 15.35 -0.34
CA VAL A 105 -24.93 14.01 0.27
C VAL A 105 -25.03 14.11 1.78
N ASP A 106 -25.64 13.11 2.43
CA ASP A 106 -25.80 13.10 3.89
C ASP A 106 -24.50 12.75 4.63
N ALA A 107 -23.60 12.03 3.97
CA ALA A 107 -22.28 11.69 4.50
C ALA A 107 -21.26 11.52 3.37
N VAL A 108 -19.98 11.71 3.70
CA VAL A 108 -18.85 11.55 2.78
C VAL A 108 -17.73 10.74 3.43
N ALA A 109 -17.21 9.76 2.70
CA ALA A 109 -15.95 9.10 3.02
C ALA A 109 -14.88 9.52 2.02
N VAL A 110 -13.80 10.14 2.51
CA VAL A 110 -12.65 10.51 1.71
C VAL A 110 -11.64 9.38 1.75
N THR A 111 -11.42 8.77 0.58
CA THR A 111 -10.52 7.61 0.38
C THR A 111 -9.30 7.93 -0.49
N THR A 112 -9.03 9.22 -0.71
CA THR A 112 -7.85 9.73 -1.41
C THR A 112 -6.60 9.62 -0.54
N ASP A 113 -5.43 9.99 -1.08
CA ASP A 113 -4.27 10.26 -0.24
C ASP A 113 -4.53 11.44 0.73
N ALA A 114 -3.70 11.55 1.76
CA ALA A 114 -3.88 12.55 2.81
C ALA A 114 -3.64 13.98 2.32
N THR A 115 -2.86 14.20 1.26
CA THR A 115 -2.63 15.54 0.69
C THR A 115 -3.92 16.07 0.09
N MET A 116 -4.57 15.27 -0.75
CA MET A 116 -5.87 15.61 -1.33
C MET A 116 -6.95 15.75 -0.25
N ALA A 117 -6.95 14.88 0.77
CA ALA A 117 -7.86 15.01 1.89
C ALA A 117 -7.63 16.33 2.66
N ALA A 118 -6.37 16.75 2.84
CA ALA A 118 -6.01 18.00 3.48
C ALA A 118 -6.52 19.22 2.72
N GLU A 119 -6.44 19.20 1.38
CA GLU A 119 -6.97 20.25 0.51
C GLU A 119 -8.50 20.35 0.61
N PHE A 120 -9.20 19.22 0.68
CA PHE A 120 -10.66 19.21 0.84
C PHE A 120 -11.13 19.84 2.14
N VAL A 121 -10.40 19.65 3.23
CA VAL A 121 -10.79 20.16 4.56
C VAL A 121 -10.24 21.56 4.86
N GLN A 122 -9.18 21.99 4.17
CA GLN A 122 -8.52 23.29 4.39
C GLN A 122 -9.48 24.48 4.51
N PRO A 123 -10.53 24.62 3.68
CA PRO A 123 -11.41 25.79 3.76
C PRO A 123 -12.29 25.87 5.02
N TRP A 124 -12.41 24.79 5.79
CA TRP A 124 -13.35 24.73 6.92
C TRP A 124 -12.79 24.07 8.20
N ASP A 125 -11.63 23.41 8.14
CA ASP A 125 -10.85 23.00 9.31
C ASP A 125 -9.34 23.05 9.01
N GLU A 126 -8.74 24.20 9.32
CA GLU A 126 -7.30 24.42 9.12
C GLU A 126 -6.43 23.48 9.96
N ARG A 127 -6.87 23.12 11.18
CA ARG A 127 -6.09 22.25 12.06
C ARG A 127 -6.04 20.83 11.49
N LEU A 128 -7.20 20.30 11.10
CA LEU A 128 -7.28 18.98 10.47
C LEU A 128 -6.48 18.94 9.16
N SER A 129 -6.58 20.00 8.35
CA SER A 129 -5.79 20.13 7.11
C SER A 129 -4.28 20.06 7.37
N ARG A 130 -3.77 20.85 8.31
CA ARG A 130 -2.33 20.84 8.67
C ARG A 130 -1.87 19.46 9.16
N GLN A 131 -2.70 18.76 9.92
CA GLN A 131 -2.40 17.40 10.39
C GLN A 131 -2.32 16.40 9.23
N LEU A 132 -3.27 16.45 8.30
CA LEU A 132 -3.27 15.59 7.10
C LEU A 132 -2.06 15.87 6.19
N PHE A 133 -1.73 17.14 5.93
CA PHE A 133 -0.53 17.52 5.16
C PHE A 133 0.79 17.06 5.80
N SER A 134 0.80 16.88 7.13
CA SER A 134 2.00 16.44 7.84
C SER A 134 2.32 14.95 7.66
N ILE A 135 1.41 14.15 7.06
CA ILE A 135 1.68 12.75 6.75
C ILE A 135 2.68 12.71 5.57
N PRO A 136 3.92 12.23 5.77
CA PRO A 136 4.91 12.25 4.72
C PRO A 136 4.63 11.18 3.67
N TYR A 137 4.90 11.51 2.41
CA TYR A 137 4.84 10.58 1.29
C TYR A 137 6.17 10.53 0.55
N VAL A 138 6.49 9.34 0.04
CA VAL A 138 7.66 9.14 -0.84
C VAL A 138 7.23 8.68 -2.22
N SER A 139 8.04 9.07 -3.22
CA SER A 139 7.91 8.61 -4.59
C SER A 139 8.67 7.31 -4.82
N THR A 140 8.07 6.39 -5.58
CA THR A 140 8.74 5.18 -6.07
C THR A 140 8.40 4.92 -7.53
N ALA A 141 9.20 4.13 -8.22
CA ALA A 141 8.82 3.57 -9.51
C ALA A 141 9.02 2.06 -9.51
N THR A 142 8.26 1.38 -10.36
CA THR A 142 8.45 -0.03 -10.66
C THR A 142 8.83 -0.19 -12.11
N VAL A 143 9.92 -0.90 -12.37
CA VAL A 143 10.41 -1.22 -13.70
C VAL A 143 10.32 -2.73 -13.86
N SER A 144 9.44 -3.18 -14.75
CA SER A 144 9.30 -4.61 -15.08
C SER A 144 9.99 -4.88 -16.39
N LEU A 145 10.90 -5.86 -16.41
CA LEU A 145 11.67 -6.26 -17.59
C LEU A 145 11.48 -7.76 -17.83
N GLY A 146 11.16 -8.11 -19.07
CA GLY A 146 11.12 -9.48 -19.56
C GLY A 146 12.46 -9.86 -20.20
N PHE A 147 12.92 -11.08 -19.97
CA PHE A 147 14.14 -11.61 -20.59
C PHE A 147 13.91 -13.04 -21.06
N ARG A 148 14.70 -13.50 -22.04
CA ARG A 148 14.73 -14.94 -22.36
C ARG A 148 15.48 -15.67 -21.25
N ARG A 149 14.95 -16.81 -20.80
CA ARG A 149 15.56 -17.60 -19.72
C ARG A 149 17.02 -17.98 -20.00
N LYS A 150 17.35 -18.25 -21.27
CA LYS A 150 18.72 -18.62 -21.69
C LYS A 150 19.75 -17.49 -21.57
N ASP A 151 19.29 -16.24 -21.49
CA ASP A 151 20.16 -15.06 -21.39
C ASP A 151 20.53 -14.75 -19.93
N LEU A 152 20.09 -15.57 -18.97
CA LEU A 152 20.36 -15.44 -17.53
C LEU A 152 21.17 -16.64 -17.02
N SER A 153 22.34 -16.38 -16.43
CA SER A 153 23.12 -17.43 -15.77
C SER A 153 22.53 -17.82 -14.40
N HIS A 154 21.90 -16.90 -13.69
CA HIS A 154 21.35 -17.14 -12.37
C HIS A 154 20.13 -18.11 -12.40
N PRO A 155 19.98 -19.05 -11.44
CA PRO A 155 18.93 -20.07 -11.47
C PRO A 155 17.53 -19.57 -11.07
N LEU A 156 17.44 -18.41 -10.42
CA LEU A 156 16.19 -17.75 -9.96
C LEU A 156 15.33 -18.62 -9.02
N LYS A 157 15.98 -19.45 -8.21
CA LYS A 157 15.32 -20.25 -7.15
C LYS A 157 15.04 -19.37 -5.94
N GLY A 158 13.88 -18.72 -5.90
CA GLY A 158 13.47 -17.82 -4.82
C GLY A 158 12.45 -16.79 -5.29
N PHE A 159 12.22 -15.77 -4.47
CA PHE A 159 11.23 -14.72 -4.76
C PHE A 159 11.84 -13.43 -5.32
N GLY A 160 13.16 -13.27 -5.22
CA GLY A 160 13.84 -12.01 -5.49
C GLY A 160 14.92 -11.70 -4.46
N TYR A 161 15.36 -10.44 -4.44
CA TYR A 161 16.34 -9.93 -3.49
C TYR A 161 16.02 -8.48 -3.11
N VAL A 162 16.56 -8.05 -1.97
CA VAL A 162 16.53 -6.65 -1.51
C VAL A 162 17.94 -6.08 -1.60
N VAL A 163 18.04 -4.78 -1.83
CA VAL A 163 19.32 -4.09 -1.96
C VAL A 163 19.48 -3.13 -0.78
N PRO A 164 20.40 -3.41 0.15
CA PRO A 164 20.69 -2.51 1.25
C PRO A 164 21.21 -1.17 0.73
N ARG A 165 20.92 -0.08 1.46
CA ARG A 165 21.42 1.26 1.12
C ARG A 165 22.95 1.32 1.00
N ALA A 166 23.67 0.49 1.77
CA ALA A 166 25.12 0.40 1.73
C ALA A 166 25.68 0.07 0.33
N GLU A 167 24.90 -0.60 -0.52
CA GLU A 167 25.28 -0.97 -1.89
C GLU A 167 25.25 0.21 -2.87
N ARG A 168 24.68 1.36 -2.47
CA ARG A 168 24.60 2.60 -3.27
C ARG A 168 24.03 2.37 -4.68
N LYS A 169 22.98 1.55 -4.76
CA LYS A 169 22.27 1.20 -5.98
C LYS A 169 20.98 1.98 -6.11
N THR A 170 20.52 2.10 -7.35
CA THR A 170 19.25 2.72 -7.69
C THR A 170 18.07 1.80 -7.31
N ILE A 171 18.25 0.50 -7.49
CA ILE A 171 17.28 -0.53 -7.12
C ILE A 171 17.20 -0.67 -5.61
N LEU A 172 15.98 -0.69 -5.08
CA LEU A 172 15.65 -1.01 -3.69
C LEU A 172 15.44 -2.51 -3.46
N ALA A 173 14.77 -3.15 -4.41
CA ALA A 173 14.44 -4.57 -4.37
C ALA A 173 14.05 -5.05 -5.77
N VAL A 174 14.22 -6.35 -6.01
CA VAL A 174 13.78 -7.03 -7.22
C VAL A 174 12.92 -8.21 -6.84
N THR A 175 11.75 -8.33 -7.45
CA THR A 175 10.92 -9.53 -7.41
C THR A 175 11.10 -10.31 -8.70
N TRP A 176 11.36 -11.62 -8.59
CA TRP A 176 11.34 -12.52 -9.74
C TRP A 176 9.90 -12.98 -9.97
N SER A 177 9.10 -12.13 -10.63
CA SER A 177 7.65 -12.29 -10.76
C SER A 177 7.24 -13.64 -11.35
N SER A 178 7.95 -14.13 -12.37
CA SER A 178 7.66 -15.43 -13.00
C SER A 178 8.14 -16.64 -12.19
N SER A 179 9.11 -16.48 -11.29
CA SER A 179 9.49 -17.55 -10.34
C SER A 179 8.55 -17.60 -9.14
N LYS A 180 7.98 -16.45 -8.77
CA LYS A 180 7.12 -16.30 -7.60
C LYS A 180 5.68 -16.70 -7.89
N PHE A 181 5.19 -16.42 -9.10
CA PHE A 181 3.81 -16.62 -9.51
C PHE A 181 3.74 -17.26 -10.89
N ASP A 182 3.15 -18.44 -10.96
CA ASP A 182 2.91 -19.15 -12.22
C ASP A 182 2.03 -18.32 -13.16
N GLY A 183 2.27 -18.45 -14.46
CA GLY A 183 1.50 -17.76 -15.51
C GLY A 183 1.86 -16.29 -15.72
N ARG A 184 2.93 -15.76 -15.09
CA ARG A 184 3.43 -14.39 -15.33
C ARG A 184 4.42 -14.26 -16.49
N ALA A 185 4.93 -15.37 -17.01
CA ALA A 185 5.74 -15.44 -18.22
C ALA A 185 5.59 -16.83 -18.86
N THR A 186 6.00 -16.97 -20.12
CA THR A 186 6.13 -18.29 -20.76
C THR A 186 7.31 -19.08 -20.18
N ALA A 187 7.39 -20.39 -20.42
CA ALA A 187 8.46 -21.23 -19.88
C ALA A 187 9.87 -20.85 -20.37
N SER A 188 9.98 -20.20 -21.53
CA SER A 188 11.23 -19.72 -22.12
C SER A 188 11.61 -18.29 -21.69
N GLU A 189 10.79 -17.66 -20.85
CA GLU A 189 10.94 -16.25 -20.47
C GLU A 189 10.97 -16.08 -18.95
N VAL A 190 11.51 -14.94 -18.53
CA VAL A 190 11.59 -14.52 -17.15
C VAL A 190 11.05 -13.10 -17.06
N LEU A 191 10.17 -12.86 -16.08
CA LEU A 191 9.72 -11.52 -15.74
C LEU A 191 10.30 -11.11 -14.38
N ILE A 192 11.09 -10.05 -14.38
CA ILE A 192 11.59 -9.41 -13.15
C ILE A 192 10.92 -8.04 -12.97
N ARG A 193 10.61 -7.69 -11.73
CA ARG A 193 10.10 -6.36 -11.37
C ARG A 193 10.98 -5.74 -10.30
N SER A 194 11.62 -4.64 -10.66
CA SER A 194 12.49 -3.87 -9.79
C SER A 194 11.73 -2.67 -9.22
N PHE A 195 12.00 -2.34 -7.97
CA PHE A 195 11.52 -1.16 -7.28
C PHE A 195 12.65 -0.15 -7.17
N VAL A 196 12.43 1.09 -7.56
CA VAL A 196 13.43 2.17 -7.54
C VAL A 196 12.88 3.40 -6.81
N GLY A 197 13.76 4.26 -6.31
CA GLY A 197 13.40 5.48 -5.61
C GLY A 197 13.29 5.31 -4.09
N GLY A 198 12.21 5.80 -3.48
CA GLY A 198 11.99 5.76 -2.04
C GLY A 198 12.69 6.89 -1.28
N ALA A 199 12.57 6.87 0.06
CA ALA A 199 12.88 7.99 0.96
C ALA A 199 14.27 8.67 0.85
N HIS A 200 15.24 8.08 0.14
CA HIS A 200 16.60 8.60 0.03
C HIS A 200 17.01 9.04 -1.38
N GLN A 201 16.16 8.81 -2.38
CA GLN A 201 16.49 9.02 -3.80
C GLN A 201 15.19 9.14 -4.61
N GLU A 202 14.25 9.96 -4.13
CA GLU A 202 12.92 10.12 -4.73
C GLU A 202 12.99 10.69 -6.15
N GLU A 203 13.99 11.53 -6.41
CA GLU A 203 14.25 12.21 -7.69
C GLU A 203 14.49 11.24 -8.85
N VAL A 204 14.93 10.00 -8.56
CA VAL A 204 15.10 8.94 -9.57
C VAL A 204 13.78 8.65 -10.29
N VAL A 205 12.63 8.82 -9.61
CA VAL A 205 11.31 8.56 -10.19
C VAL A 205 10.99 9.49 -11.36
N ASP A 206 11.64 10.65 -11.43
CA ASP A 206 11.44 11.64 -12.49
C ASP A 206 12.36 11.46 -13.69
N LEU A 207 13.32 10.53 -13.62
CA LEU A 207 14.14 10.17 -14.78
C LEU A 207 13.28 9.63 -15.93
N PRO A 208 13.65 9.90 -17.20
CA PRO A 208 13.04 9.27 -18.37
C PRO A 208 12.98 7.73 -18.27
N ASP A 209 11.95 7.14 -18.87
CA ASP A 209 11.69 5.69 -18.73
C ASP A 209 12.83 4.84 -19.27
N ASP A 210 13.47 5.26 -20.37
CA ASP A 210 14.66 4.63 -20.95
C ASP A 210 15.86 4.64 -20.00
N GLN A 211 16.10 5.74 -19.30
CA GLN A 211 17.16 5.83 -18.30
C GLN A 211 16.89 4.95 -17.08
N LEU A 212 15.63 4.85 -16.64
CA LEU A 212 15.23 3.92 -15.59
C LEU A 212 15.42 2.47 -16.01
N MET A 213 15.05 2.14 -17.24
CA MET A 213 15.24 0.79 -17.79
C MET A 213 16.72 0.42 -17.92
N ASP A 214 17.57 1.32 -18.41
CA ASP A 214 19.01 1.10 -18.52
C ASP A 214 19.65 0.87 -17.15
N ALA A 215 19.38 1.76 -16.18
CA ALA A 215 19.88 1.62 -14.82
C ALA A 215 19.46 0.29 -14.18
N VAL A 216 18.18 -0.09 -14.32
CA VAL A 216 17.66 -1.35 -13.79
C VAL A 216 18.26 -2.56 -14.52
N SER A 217 18.37 -2.50 -15.84
CA SER A 217 18.96 -3.58 -16.64
C SER A 217 20.41 -3.84 -16.24
N LYS A 218 21.22 -2.78 -16.13
CA LYS A 218 22.62 -2.85 -15.71
C LYS A 218 22.80 -3.41 -14.30
N GLU A 219 22.03 -2.89 -13.34
CA GLU A 219 22.13 -3.35 -11.94
C GLU A 219 21.66 -4.80 -11.80
N CYS A 220 20.52 -5.17 -12.41
CA CYS A 220 20.05 -6.56 -12.45
C CYS A 220 21.05 -7.48 -13.16
N GLY A 221 21.64 -7.03 -14.26
CA GLY A 221 22.61 -7.80 -15.04
C GLY A 221 23.84 -8.18 -14.23
N SER A 222 24.33 -7.27 -13.37
CA SER A 222 25.45 -7.55 -12.48
C SER A 222 25.19 -8.64 -11.43
N VAL A 223 23.92 -8.83 -11.03
CA VAL A 223 23.52 -9.81 -10.01
C VAL A 223 23.06 -11.13 -10.65
N LEU A 224 22.32 -11.04 -11.75
CA LEU A 224 21.64 -12.18 -12.38
C LEU A 224 22.41 -12.76 -13.57
N GLY A 225 23.52 -12.12 -13.98
CA GLY A 225 24.30 -12.50 -15.15
C GLY A 225 23.48 -12.45 -16.43
N ILE A 226 22.79 -11.31 -16.64
CA ILE A 226 21.99 -11.07 -17.84
C ILE A 226 22.93 -10.66 -18.97
N SER A 227 22.90 -11.38 -20.09
CA SER A 227 23.71 -11.10 -21.28
C SER A 227 22.89 -10.64 -22.49
N GLY A 228 21.56 -10.73 -22.43
CA GLY A 228 20.65 -10.35 -23.51
C GLY A 228 19.82 -9.11 -23.17
N GLU A 229 19.29 -8.47 -24.22
CA GLU A 229 18.40 -7.33 -24.10
C GLU A 229 17.01 -7.72 -23.56
N PRO A 230 16.29 -6.81 -22.88
CA PRO A 230 14.91 -7.04 -22.48
C PRO A 230 14.00 -7.34 -23.69
N THR A 231 13.15 -8.36 -23.57
CA THR A 231 12.12 -8.70 -24.58
C THR A 231 10.80 -7.98 -24.37
N ALA A 232 10.58 -7.46 -23.17
CA ALA A 232 9.43 -6.65 -22.79
C ALA A 232 9.83 -5.68 -21.70
N SER A 233 9.15 -4.52 -21.64
CA SER A 233 9.37 -3.56 -20.57
C SER A 233 8.08 -2.83 -20.20
N CYS A 234 8.00 -2.43 -18.93
CA CYS A 234 6.91 -1.60 -18.44
C CYS A 234 7.36 -0.80 -17.22
N VAL A 235 7.19 0.53 -17.26
CA VAL A 235 7.54 1.45 -16.18
C VAL A 235 6.27 2.04 -15.60
N TYR A 236 6.14 2.01 -14.27
CA TYR A 236 5.13 2.77 -13.54
C TYR A 236 5.78 3.68 -12.52
N LYS A 237 5.40 4.96 -12.53
CA LYS A 237 5.92 6.00 -11.63
C LYS A 237 4.84 6.42 -10.66
N TRP A 238 5.13 6.30 -9.37
CA TRP A 238 4.22 6.57 -8.27
C TRP A 238 4.77 7.75 -7.47
N ARG A 239 4.39 8.96 -7.89
CA ARG A 239 4.82 10.20 -7.23
C ARG A 239 4.04 10.40 -5.95
N LYS A 240 4.74 10.60 -4.84
CA LYS A 240 4.16 10.84 -3.51
C LYS A 240 2.98 9.91 -3.21
N ALA A 241 3.15 8.62 -3.50
CA ALA A 241 2.07 7.63 -3.39
C ALA A 241 2.19 6.73 -2.16
N ASN A 242 3.37 6.68 -1.54
CA ASN A 242 3.66 5.77 -0.43
C ASN A 242 3.74 6.56 0.89
N PRO A 243 2.70 6.52 1.75
CA PRO A 243 2.74 7.18 3.05
C PRO A 243 3.81 6.56 3.95
N GLN A 244 4.47 7.39 4.75
CA GLN A 244 5.55 7.00 5.64
C GLN A 244 5.11 7.12 7.09
N TYR A 245 5.01 5.97 7.77
CA TYR A 245 4.59 5.91 9.17
C TYR A 245 5.79 6.15 10.09
N ASN A 246 6.24 7.40 10.14
CA ASN A 246 7.37 7.81 10.96
C ASN A 246 7.03 7.77 12.47
N VAL A 247 8.05 7.91 13.33
CA VAL A 247 7.85 8.11 14.78
C VAL A 247 6.84 9.23 15.02
N GLY A 248 5.82 8.96 15.83
CA GLY A 248 4.69 9.86 16.09
C GLY A 248 3.46 9.66 15.20
N HIS A 249 3.53 8.80 14.17
CA HIS A 249 2.41 8.57 13.23
C HIS A 249 1.11 8.16 13.93
N LEU A 250 1.15 7.19 14.85
CA LEU A 250 -0.07 6.73 15.55
C LEU A 250 -0.71 7.84 16.40
N SER A 251 0.11 8.69 17.04
CA SER A 251 -0.39 9.86 17.78
C SER A 251 -1.01 10.89 16.85
N LEU A 252 -0.39 11.13 15.69
CA LEU A 252 -0.96 12.00 14.65
C LEU A 252 -2.32 11.47 14.17
N ILE A 253 -2.43 10.16 13.90
CA ILE A 253 -3.70 9.55 13.48
C ILE A 253 -4.77 9.71 14.56
N ALA A 254 -4.45 9.51 15.83
CA ALA A 254 -5.40 9.72 16.93
C ALA A 254 -5.91 11.17 16.98
N GLU A 255 -5.03 12.14 16.76
CA GLU A 255 -5.39 13.56 16.72
C GLU A 255 -6.25 13.90 15.48
N ILE A 256 -5.95 13.31 14.32
CA ILE A 256 -6.77 13.43 13.11
C ILE A 256 -8.17 12.86 13.34
N GLU A 257 -8.28 11.67 13.95
CA GLU A 257 -9.58 11.06 14.25
C GLU A 257 -10.40 11.94 15.21
N LYS A 258 -9.75 12.51 16.24
CA LYS A 258 -10.40 13.44 17.18
C LYS A 258 -10.85 14.74 16.51
N ALA A 259 -10.07 15.29 15.60
CA ALA A 259 -10.43 16.49 14.84
C ALA A 259 -11.57 16.19 13.84
N SER A 260 -11.47 15.11 13.09
CA SER A 260 -12.50 14.64 12.15
C SER A 260 -13.84 14.38 12.84
N ALA A 261 -13.84 13.85 14.07
CA ALA A 261 -15.07 13.58 14.83
C ALA A 261 -15.91 14.84 15.15
N LYS A 262 -15.33 16.05 15.01
CA LYS A 262 -16.06 17.31 15.14
C LYS A 262 -16.95 17.64 13.93
N HIS A 263 -16.80 16.88 12.84
CA HIS A 263 -17.52 17.06 11.59
C HIS A 263 -18.39 15.82 11.33
N PRO A 264 -19.61 15.76 11.89
CA PRO A 264 -20.51 14.63 11.69
C PRO A 264 -20.73 14.36 10.20
N GLY A 265 -20.76 13.08 9.82
CA GLY A 265 -20.91 12.67 8.42
C GLY A 265 -19.63 12.74 7.57
N PHE A 266 -18.50 13.22 8.10
CA PHE A 266 -17.20 13.18 7.41
C PHE A 266 -16.33 12.04 7.94
N PHE A 267 -15.87 11.18 7.03
CA PHE A 267 -15.06 10.00 7.35
C PHE A 267 -13.79 9.95 6.50
N LEU A 268 -12.72 9.42 7.08
CA LEU A 268 -11.43 9.21 6.42
C LEU A 268 -11.10 7.71 6.42
N ALA A 269 -10.63 7.19 5.29
CA ALA A 269 -10.15 5.81 5.19
C ALA A 269 -9.08 5.68 4.12
N GLY A 270 -8.12 4.76 4.30
CA GLY A 270 -7.12 4.48 3.26
C GLY A 270 -5.70 4.27 3.80
N ALA A 271 -4.76 4.17 2.88
CA ALA A 271 -3.38 3.78 3.18
C ALA A 271 -2.61 4.80 4.04
N ALA A 272 -3.09 6.03 4.17
CA ALA A 272 -2.41 7.06 4.95
C ALA A 272 -2.50 6.84 6.47
N TYR A 273 -3.49 6.07 6.94
CA TYR A 273 -3.89 6.06 8.34
C TYR A 273 -3.38 4.82 9.08
N LYS A 274 -4.13 3.70 9.03
CA LYS A 274 -3.96 2.55 9.93
C LYS A 274 -3.41 1.29 9.27
N GLY A 275 -2.70 1.44 8.16
CA GLY A 275 -2.04 0.35 7.44
C GLY A 275 -1.95 0.63 5.95
N VAL A 276 -0.81 0.29 5.36
CA VAL A 276 -0.51 0.55 3.94
C VAL A 276 -0.88 -0.63 3.03
N GLY A 277 -1.09 -1.82 3.61
CA GLY A 277 -1.36 -3.03 2.85
C GLY A 277 -2.76 -3.04 2.26
N ILE A 278 -2.95 -3.83 1.19
CA ILE A 278 -4.29 -4.09 0.62
C ILE A 278 -5.25 -4.64 1.69
N PRO A 279 -4.89 -5.63 2.52
CA PRO A 279 -5.78 -6.12 3.58
C PRO A 279 -6.18 -5.03 4.58
N ASP A 280 -5.22 -4.17 4.96
CA ASP A 280 -5.48 -3.07 5.90
C ASP A 280 -6.44 -2.02 5.31
N CYS A 281 -6.27 -1.70 4.02
CA CYS A 281 -7.16 -0.78 3.31
C CYS A 281 -8.58 -1.36 3.17
N VAL A 282 -8.69 -2.67 2.90
CA VAL A 282 -9.99 -3.36 2.86
C VAL A 282 -10.65 -3.34 4.23
N GLN A 283 -9.92 -3.67 5.29
CA GLN A 283 -10.41 -3.64 6.67
C GLN A 283 -10.90 -2.24 7.06
N GLN A 284 -10.12 -1.19 6.75
CA GLN A 284 -10.53 0.20 6.99
C GLN A 284 -11.79 0.58 6.19
N GLY A 285 -11.94 0.08 4.97
CA GLY A 285 -13.16 0.27 4.16
C GLY A 285 -14.39 -0.34 4.84
N TRP A 286 -14.28 -1.56 5.36
CA TRP A 286 -15.34 -2.20 6.14
C TRP A 286 -15.71 -1.40 7.39
N GLU A 287 -14.72 -1.08 8.23
CA GLU A 287 -14.93 -0.32 9.47
C GLU A 287 -15.56 1.05 9.22
N THR A 288 -15.15 1.73 8.15
CA THR A 288 -15.69 3.04 7.78
C THR A 288 -17.12 2.92 7.30
N SER A 289 -17.43 1.92 6.46
CA SER A 289 -18.81 1.69 6.01
C SER A 289 -19.76 1.38 7.17
N GLU A 290 -19.34 0.60 8.17
CA GLU A 290 -20.13 0.37 9.37
C GLU A 290 -20.41 1.66 10.15
N LYS A 291 -19.39 2.50 10.33
CA LYS A 291 -19.53 3.80 11.02
C LYS A 291 -20.51 4.71 10.26
N MET A 292 -20.40 4.77 8.93
CA MET A 292 -21.31 5.53 8.08
C MET A 292 -22.76 5.03 8.19
N ILE A 293 -22.98 3.71 8.13
CA ILE A 293 -24.32 3.12 8.26
C ILE A 293 -24.93 3.46 9.62
N ARG A 294 -24.16 3.37 10.71
CA ARG A 294 -24.62 3.75 12.06
C ARG A 294 -24.99 5.24 12.13
N PHE A 295 -24.16 6.10 11.54
CA PHE A 295 -24.41 7.53 11.47
C PHE A 295 -25.71 7.83 10.71
N LEU A 296 -25.84 7.33 9.48
CA LEU A 296 -27.03 7.58 8.63
C LEU A 296 -28.32 7.07 9.28
N LYS A 297 -28.28 5.93 10.00
CA LYS A 297 -29.44 5.41 10.73
C LYS A 297 -29.83 6.24 11.95
N ALA A 298 -28.87 6.91 12.60
CA ALA A 298 -29.15 7.78 13.74
C ALA A 298 -29.68 9.16 13.33
N SER A 299 -29.56 9.50 12.05
CA SER A 299 -30.05 10.75 11.45
C SER A 299 -31.43 10.61 10.77
N LEU A 300 -31.98 9.40 10.71
CA LEU A 300 -33.34 9.08 10.27
C LEU A 300 -34.32 9.12 11.45
#